data_AF-A0A4Y8S500-F1
#
_entry.id   AF-A0A4Y8S500-F1
#
_cell.length_a   1.000
_cell.length_b   1.000
_cell.length_c   1.000
_cell.angle_alpha   90.00
_cell.angle_beta   90.00
_cell.angle_gamma   90.00
#
_symmetry.space_group_name_H-M   'P 1'
#
loop_
_entity.id
_entity.type
_entity.pdbx_description
1 polymer ?
#
loop_
_entity_poly.entity_id
_entity_poly.type
_entity_poly.pdbx_seq_one_letter_code
_entity_poly.pdbx_strand_id
1 'polypeptide(L)'
;MFFKFIIFVRMKKTVIVILTFTLLGAVTMIITCNRMANTVAENSKEFPIIYTKTVDSAYLSLFGAKDSIHDAETMTVKGRKPISAFAYGNEYFIEISKLNCPANRPLDSIITISYKETRMSQNVVYTSPFSRLSVISSYAAQNQETSQHLYVTIFGDGISQISKNDSTIIYQGKLKNFGLKYSLNSLQNIYLRQEEKQIEPVRIIFARRNNSTYLVLIGKKSTGGADERTFDGRVFR
;
A
#
# COMPACT_ATOMS: atom_id res chain seq x y z
N MET A 1 7.06 64.60 -21.91
CA MET A 1 7.95 63.47 -22.30
C MET A 1 8.54 62.72 -21.09
N PHE A 2 8.90 63.39 -20.00
CA PHE A 2 9.49 62.77 -18.78
C PHE A 2 8.64 61.70 -18.08
N PHE A 3 7.30 61.82 -18.04
CA PHE A 3 6.43 60.88 -17.33
C PHE A 3 6.41 59.47 -17.94
N LYS A 4 6.51 59.35 -19.28
CA LYS A 4 6.56 58.03 -19.96
C LYS A 4 7.88 57.29 -19.68
N PHE A 5 8.97 58.00 -19.45
CA PHE A 5 10.28 57.39 -19.19
C PHE A 5 10.36 56.74 -17.80
N ILE A 6 9.78 57.37 -16.77
CA ILE A 6 9.77 56.86 -15.40
C ILE A 6 8.93 55.57 -15.27
N ILE A 7 7.78 55.51 -15.96
CA ILE A 7 6.91 54.33 -15.96
C ILE A 7 7.62 53.14 -16.64
N PHE A 8 8.32 53.38 -17.74
CA PHE A 8 9.07 52.34 -18.46
C PHE A 8 10.24 51.77 -17.64
N VAL A 9 10.95 52.63 -16.91
CA VAL A 9 12.04 52.19 -16.01
C VAL A 9 11.49 51.39 -14.82
N ARG A 10 10.34 51.76 -14.26
CA ARG A 10 9.69 51.00 -13.18
C ARG A 10 9.18 49.63 -13.66
N MET A 11 8.55 49.55 -14.84
CA MET A 11 8.12 48.27 -15.42
C MET A 11 9.29 47.30 -15.63
N LYS A 12 10.44 47.77 -16.14
CA LYS A 12 11.62 46.91 -16.33
C LYS A 12 12.13 46.30 -15.03
N LYS A 13 12.14 47.07 -13.93
CA LYS A 13 12.57 46.57 -12.62
C LYS A 13 11.64 45.50 -12.07
N THR A 14 10.32 45.69 -12.19
CA THR A 14 9.33 44.69 -11.74
C THR A 14 9.43 43.39 -12.53
N VAL A 15 9.62 43.48 -13.86
CA VAL A 15 9.79 42.29 -14.72
C VAL A 15 11.03 41.49 -14.32
N ILE A 16 12.16 42.16 -14.06
CA ILE A 16 13.40 41.49 -13.63
C ILE A 16 13.19 40.76 -12.29
N VAL A 17 12.51 41.38 -11.33
CA VAL A 17 12.21 40.76 -10.02
C VAL A 17 11.33 39.52 -10.18
N ILE A 18 10.27 39.59 -10.99
CA ILE A 18 9.40 38.42 -11.26
C ILE A 18 10.21 37.30 -11.90
N LEU A 19 11.07 37.62 -12.88
CA LEU A 19 11.91 36.64 -13.57
C LEU A 19 12.89 35.95 -12.62
N THR A 20 13.54 36.70 -11.71
CA THR A 20 14.46 36.11 -10.73
C THR A 20 13.74 35.23 -9.71
N PHE A 21 12.57 35.62 -9.21
CA PHE A 21 11.78 34.76 -8.33
C PHE A 21 11.29 33.49 -9.03
N THR A 22 10.87 33.60 -10.30
CA THR A 22 10.43 32.44 -11.09
C THR A 22 11.59 31.47 -11.33
N LEU A 23 12.77 32.00 -11.66
CA LEU A 23 13.98 31.19 -11.85
C LEU A 23 14.40 30.50 -10.54
N LEU A 24 14.37 31.21 -9.40
CA LEU A 24 14.69 30.65 -8.09
C LEU A 24 13.71 29.54 -7.69
N GLY A 25 12.41 29.74 -7.97
CA GLY A 25 11.38 28.72 -7.78
C GLY A 25 11.63 27.46 -8.62
N ALA A 26 11.98 27.62 -9.90
CA ALA A 26 12.30 26.49 -10.77
C ALA A 26 13.55 25.73 -10.28
N VAL A 27 14.61 26.44 -9.88
CA VAL A 27 15.86 25.81 -9.36
C VAL A 27 15.59 25.01 -8.08
N THR A 28 14.84 25.58 -7.13
CA THR A 28 14.50 24.87 -5.88
C THR A 28 13.61 23.65 -6.12
N MET A 29 12.68 23.73 -7.07
CA MET A 29 11.87 22.59 -7.49
C MET A 29 12.73 21.46 -8.08
N ILE A 30 13.65 21.77 -8.99
CA ILE A 30 14.56 20.78 -9.60
C ILE A 30 15.42 20.09 -8.54
N ILE A 31 16.01 20.85 -7.60
CA ILE A 31 16.83 20.29 -6.51
C ILE A 31 16.00 19.33 -5.66
N THR A 32 14.76 19.71 -5.33
CA THR A 32 13.87 18.90 -4.51
C THR A 32 13.47 17.60 -5.23
N CYS A 33 13.11 17.69 -6.51
CA CYS A 33 12.79 16.51 -7.33
C CYS A 33 13.98 15.54 -7.44
N ASN A 34 15.20 16.04 -7.67
CA ASN A 34 16.40 15.21 -7.76
C ASN A 34 16.72 14.52 -6.43
N ARG A 35 16.58 15.21 -5.30
CA ARG A 35 16.77 14.59 -3.97
C ARG A 35 15.77 13.47 -3.74
N MET A 36 14.49 13.69 -4.05
CA MET A 36 13.45 12.66 -3.94
C MET A 36 13.77 11.44 -4.82
N ALA A 37 14.17 11.65 -6.07
CA ALA A 37 14.52 10.57 -6.99
C ALA A 37 15.71 9.73 -6.48
N ASN A 38 16.75 10.38 -5.96
CA ASN A 38 17.93 9.69 -5.42
C ASN A 38 17.60 8.87 -4.17
N THR A 39 16.80 9.42 -3.24
CA THR A 39 16.38 8.67 -2.04
C THR A 39 15.54 7.43 -2.41
N VAL A 40 14.67 7.54 -3.42
CA VAL A 40 13.91 6.38 -3.93
C VAL A 40 14.84 5.32 -4.51
N ALA A 41 15.83 5.72 -5.31
CA ALA A 41 16.79 4.82 -5.92
C ALA A 41 17.67 4.10 -4.88
N GLU A 42 18.17 4.79 -3.86
CA GLU A 42 18.96 4.19 -2.78
C GLU A 42 18.13 3.20 -1.95
N ASN A 43 16.92 3.58 -1.53
CA ASN A 43 16.03 2.69 -0.76
C ASN A 43 15.71 1.39 -1.52
N SER A 44 15.51 1.44 -2.84
CA SER A 44 15.24 0.23 -3.62
C SER A 44 16.40 -0.78 -3.63
N LYS A 45 17.65 -0.32 -3.51
CA LYS A 45 18.82 -1.21 -3.37
C LYS A 45 18.90 -1.84 -1.97
N GLU A 46 18.41 -1.15 -0.95
CA GLU A 46 18.43 -1.64 0.43
C GLU A 46 17.45 -2.79 0.69
N PHE A 47 16.34 -2.86 -0.07
CA PHE A 47 15.24 -3.80 0.15
C PHE A 47 14.98 -4.70 -1.07
N PRO A 48 15.86 -5.68 -1.35
CA PRO A 48 15.66 -6.61 -2.46
C PRO A 48 14.37 -7.44 -2.26
N ILE A 49 13.66 -7.66 -3.37
CA ILE A 49 12.42 -8.44 -3.41
C ILE A 49 12.73 -9.81 -4.01
N ILE A 50 12.32 -10.87 -3.31
CA ILE A 50 12.50 -12.26 -3.73
C ILE A 50 11.12 -12.92 -3.86
N TYR A 51 10.88 -13.60 -4.99
CA TYR A 51 9.66 -14.35 -5.24
C TYR A 51 9.95 -15.85 -5.21
N THR A 52 9.09 -16.62 -4.55
CA THR A 52 9.18 -18.08 -4.46
C THR A 52 7.83 -18.71 -4.80
N LYS A 53 7.83 -19.79 -5.59
CA LYS A 53 6.60 -20.50 -6.02
C LYS A 53 6.05 -21.47 -4.98
N THR A 54 6.09 -21.07 -3.71
CA THR A 54 5.63 -21.87 -2.57
C THR A 54 4.97 -20.96 -1.55
N VAL A 55 3.90 -21.42 -0.90
CA VAL A 55 3.31 -20.69 0.25
C VAL A 55 4.24 -20.83 1.46
N ASP A 56 4.43 -19.76 2.22
CA ASP A 56 5.10 -19.86 3.52
C ASP A 56 4.36 -20.88 4.41
N SER A 57 5.10 -21.85 4.95
CA SER A 57 4.55 -22.93 5.77
C SER A 57 3.71 -22.45 6.96
N ALA A 58 4.01 -21.25 7.50
CA ALA A 58 3.24 -20.65 8.57
C ALA A 58 1.79 -20.36 8.16
N TYR A 59 1.54 -20.06 6.89
CA TYR A 59 0.21 -19.78 6.35
C TYR A 59 -0.56 -21.03 5.96
N LEU A 60 0.12 -22.12 5.57
CA LEU A 60 -0.54 -23.39 5.26
C LEU A 60 -1.33 -23.94 6.44
N SER A 61 -0.90 -23.64 7.67
CA SER A 61 -1.62 -24.04 8.88
C SER A 61 -2.98 -23.35 9.02
N LEU A 62 -3.26 -22.27 8.28
CA LEU A 62 -4.48 -21.49 8.40
C LEU A 62 -5.66 -22.11 7.63
N PHE A 63 -5.38 -22.97 6.64
CA PHE A 63 -6.37 -23.55 5.74
C PHE A 63 -6.53 -25.06 5.99
N GLY A 64 -7.77 -25.51 6.19
CA GLY A 64 -8.08 -26.93 6.37
C GLY A 64 -8.08 -27.72 5.06
N ALA A 65 -8.45 -27.09 3.94
CA ALA A 65 -8.52 -27.70 2.61
C ALA A 65 -7.30 -27.31 1.76
N LYS A 66 -6.13 -27.87 2.10
CA LYS A 66 -4.86 -27.55 1.42
C LYS A 66 -4.87 -27.96 -0.05
N ASP A 67 -5.61 -29.00 -0.40
CA ASP A 67 -5.69 -29.53 -1.77
C ASP A 67 -6.40 -28.58 -2.73
N SER A 68 -7.12 -27.58 -2.22
CA SER A 68 -7.78 -26.53 -3.02
C SER A 68 -6.87 -25.33 -3.30
N ILE A 69 -5.62 -25.34 -2.82
CA ILE A 69 -4.64 -24.26 -3.00
C ILE A 69 -3.81 -24.52 -4.25
N HIS A 70 -3.81 -23.56 -5.17
CA HIS A 70 -3.03 -23.61 -6.41
C HIS A 70 -2.39 -22.26 -6.71
N ASP A 71 -1.49 -22.19 -7.69
CA ASP A 71 -0.81 -20.95 -8.12
C ASP A 71 -0.18 -20.16 -6.96
N ALA A 72 0.46 -20.88 -6.04
CA ALA A 72 1.04 -20.31 -4.84
C ALA A 72 2.33 -19.53 -5.11
N GLU A 73 2.39 -18.33 -4.55
CA GLU A 73 3.57 -17.48 -4.61
C GLU A 73 3.79 -16.76 -3.27
N THR A 74 5.04 -16.63 -2.86
CA THR A 74 5.45 -15.86 -1.69
C THR A 74 6.48 -14.83 -2.07
N MET A 75 6.15 -13.56 -1.78
CA MET A 75 7.03 -12.42 -1.88
C MET A 75 7.71 -12.18 -0.53
N THR A 76 9.04 -12.12 -0.53
CA THR A 76 9.85 -11.74 0.63
C THR A 76 10.59 -10.45 0.32
N VAL A 77 10.47 -9.49 1.22
CA VAL A 77 11.22 -8.23 1.18
C VAL A 77 12.00 -8.11 2.47
N LYS A 78 13.27 -7.71 2.38
CA LYS A 78 14.10 -7.47 3.57
C LYS A 78 13.35 -6.54 4.55
N GLY A 79 13.38 -6.86 5.84
CA GLY A 79 12.71 -6.06 6.86
C GLY A 79 11.21 -6.30 7.02
N ARG A 80 10.59 -7.15 6.21
CA ARG A 80 9.16 -7.48 6.32
C ARG A 80 8.94 -8.97 6.47
N LYS A 81 7.82 -9.33 7.09
CA LYS A 81 7.32 -10.71 7.03
C LYS A 81 6.87 -11.04 5.60
N PRO A 82 7.04 -12.30 5.16
CA PRO A 82 6.64 -12.72 3.82
C PRO A 82 5.16 -12.46 3.55
N ILE A 83 4.80 -12.21 2.30
CA ILE A 83 3.42 -12.07 1.84
C ILE A 83 3.18 -13.21 0.87
N SER A 84 2.19 -14.06 1.15
CA SER A 84 1.84 -15.15 0.26
C SER A 84 0.51 -14.88 -0.44
N ALA A 85 0.41 -15.34 -1.67
CA ALA A 85 -0.76 -15.20 -2.51
C ALA A 85 -1.02 -16.53 -3.23
N PHE A 86 -2.28 -16.94 -3.35
CA PHE A 86 -2.63 -18.19 -4.01
C PHE A 86 -4.10 -18.20 -4.45
N ALA A 87 -4.40 -19.04 -5.44
CA ALA A 87 -5.77 -19.34 -5.83
C ALA A 87 -6.37 -20.37 -4.86
N TYR A 88 -7.65 -20.19 -4.52
CA TYR A 88 -8.43 -21.13 -3.72
C TYR A 88 -9.63 -21.61 -4.53
N GLY A 89 -9.59 -22.88 -4.94
CA GLY A 89 -10.49 -23.42 -5.95
C GLY A 89 -10.34 -22.66 -7.28
N ASN A 90 -11.45 -22.49 -8.01
CA ASN A 90 -11.47 -21.84 -9.32
C ASN A 90 -11.93 -20.37 -9.27
N GLU A 91 -12.49 -19.92 -8.15
CA GLU A 91 -13.22 -18.65 -8.07
C GLU A 91 -12.51 -17.57 -7.27
N TYR A 92 -11.69 -17.94 -6.30
CA TYR A 92 -11.14 -17.01 -5.32
C TYR A 92 -9.63 -16.91 -5.43
N PHE A 93 -9.15 -15.73 -5.09
CA PHE A 93 -7.74 -15.49 -4.84
C PHE A 93 -7.58 -14.96 -3.42
N ILE A 94 -6.54 -15.43 -2.74
CA ILE A 94 -6.26 -15.12 -1.35
C ILE A 94 -4.87 -14.53 -1.27
N GLU A 95 -4.77 -13.38 -0.59
CA GLU A 95 -3.51 -12.76 -0.24
C GLU A 95 -3.41 -12.70 1.28
N ILE A 96 -2.28 -13.12 1.83
CA ILE A 96 -2.07 -13.18 3.26
C ILE A 96 -0.73 -12.57 3.66
N SER A 97 -0.78 -11.76 4.71
CA SER A 97 0.41 -11.18 5.33
C SER A 97 0.37 -11.31 6.85
N LYS A 98 1.51 -11.67 7.44
CA LYS A 98 1.70 -11.61 8.90
C LYS A 98 1.98 -10.16 9.31
N LEU A 99 1.20 -9.68 10.28
CA LEU A 99 1.36 -8.34 10.83
C LEU A 99 2.35 -8.36 11.99
N ASN A 100 3.15 -7.29 12.13
CA ASN A 100 4.11 -7.16 13.22
C ASN A 100 3.47 -6.55 14.47
N CYS A 101 2.48 -7.23 15.04
CA CYS A 101 1.82 -6.86 16.30
C CYS A 101 1.70 -8.07 17.23
N PRO A 102 1.70 -7.85 18.56
CA PRO A 102 1.64 -8.93 19.52
C PRO A 102 0.26 -9.60 19.52
N ALA A 103 0.25 -10.90 19.76
CA ALA A 103 -0.97 -11.72 19.74
C ALA A 103 -1.55 -11.97 21.15
N ASN A 104 -1.10 -11.21 22.16
CA ASN A 104 -1.47 -11.40 23.57
C ASN A 104 -2.66 -10.54 24.05
N ARG A 105 -3.27 -9.72 23.18
CA ARG A 105 -4.42 -8.86 23.51
C ARG A 105 -5.55 -9.02 22.50
N PRO A 106 -6.83 -9.02 22.85
CA PRO A 106 -7.94 -9.15 21.89
C PRO A 106 -7.80 -8.25 20.65
N LEU A 107 -8.18 -8.73 19.46
CA LEU A 107 -7.99 -7.98 18.21
C LEU A 107 -8.70 -6.62 18.23
N ASP A 108 -9.85 -6.53 18.88
CA ASP A 108 -10.61 -5.28 19.00
C ASP A 108 -9.89 -4.21 19.83
N SER A 109 -9.02 -4.61 20.76
CA SER A 109 -8.21 -3.71 21.59
C SER A 109 -6.97 -3.19 20.87
N ILE A 110 -6.49 -3.88 19.83
CA ILE A 110 -5.27 -3.52 19.10
C ILE A 110 -5.56 -2.93 17.72
N ILE A 111 -6.79 -2.99 17.21
CA ILE A 111 -7.14 -2.49 15.88
C ILE A 111 -8.15 -1.35 16.00
N THR A 112 -7.73 -0.14 15.61
CA THR A 112 -8.64 0.99 15.40
C THR A 112 -8.97 1.12 13.92
N ILE A 113 -10.27 1.11 13.61
CA ILE A 113 -10.78 1.32 12.26
C ILE A 113 -11.28 2.75 12.09
N SER A 114 -10.98 3.34 10.93
CA SER A 114 -11.57 4.58 10.44
C SER A 114 -12.19 4.36 9.06
N TYR A 115 -13.38 4.91 8.82
CA TYR A 115 -14.09 4.82 7.53
C TYR A 115 -13.91 6.09 6.71
N LYS A 116 -12.66 6.44 6.41
CA LYS A 116 -12.30 7.67 5.69
C LYS A 116 -11.52 7.31 4.44
N GLU A 117 -11.55 8.16 3.43
CA GLU A 117 -10.64 7.99 2.31
C GLU A 117 -9.18 8.12 2.79
N THR A 118 -8.31 7.25 2.31
CA THR A 118 -6.87 7.31 2.56
C THR A 118 -6.12 7.32 1.24
N ARG A 119 -4.90 7.87 1.25
CA ARG A 119 -4.00 7.96 0.09
C ARG A 119 -2.67 7.28 0.40
N MET A 120 -2.01 6.81 -0.64
CA MET A 120 -0.65 6.28 -0.55
C MET A 120 0.30 7.36 -0.02
N SER A 121 1.25 6.97 0.84
CA SER A 121 2.27 7.90 1.32
C SER A 121 3.30 8.19 0.21
N GLN A 122 3.56 9.46 -0.08
CA GLN A 122 4.40 9.88 -1.22
C GLN A 122 5.90 9.62 -1.01
N ASN A 123 6.36 9.47 0.23
CA ASN A 123 7.79 9.36 0.59
C ASN A 123 8.20 7.92 0.91
N VAL A 124 7.53 6.93 0.32
CA VAL A 124 7.76 5.51 0.57
C VAL A 124 7.83 4.75 -0.74
N VAL A 125 8.82 3.88 -0.88
CA VAL A 125 8.89 2.91 -1.98
C VAL A 125 7.90 1.80 -1.67
N TYR A 126 7.00 1.48 -2.61
CA TYR A 126 6.09 0.35 -2.46
C TYR A 126 6.48 -0.78 -3.41
N THR A 127 6.31 -2.00 -2.93
CA THR A 127 6.28 -3.21 -3.75
C THR A 127 4.87 -3.75 -3.84
N SER A 128 4.54 -4.44 -4.93
CA SER A 128 3.28 -5.16 -5.09
C SER A 128 3.60 -6.65 -5.24
N PRO A 129 2.93 -7.55 -4.50
CA PRO A 129 2.97 -8.96 -4.86
C PRO A 129 2.30 -9.14 -6.24
N PHE A 130 2.51 -10.31 -6.84
CA PHE A 130 1.67 -10.83 -7.92
C PHE A 130 0.26 -11.13 -7.40
N SER A 131 -0.47 -10.08 -7.00
CA SER A 131 -1.86 -10.21 -6.60
C SER A 131 -2.71 -10.38 -7.84
N ARG A 132 -3.53 -11.43 -7.86
CA ARG A 132 -4.61 -11.61 -8.84
C ARG A 132 -5.96 -11.22 -8.25
N LEU A 133 -5.96 -10.51 -7.13
CA LEU A 133 -7.13 -9.80 -6.64
C LEU A 133 -7.47 -8.67 -7.63
N SER A 134 -8.73 -8.28 -7.68
CA SER A 134 -9.19 -7.07 -8.36
C SER A 134 -8.80 -5.76 -7.65
N VAL A 135 -7.87 -5.84 -6.68
CA VAL A 135 -7.27 -4.70 -5.99
C VAL A 135 -5.76 -4.72 -6.17
N ILE A 136 -5.16 -3.53 -6.30
CA ILE A 136 -3.72 -3.37 -6.30
C ILE A 136 -3.25 -3.31 -4.85
N SER A 137 -2.54 -4.35 -4.44
CA SER A 137 -1.91 -4.42 -3.13
C SER A 137 -0.52 -3.79 -3.17
N SER A 138 -0.27 -2.81 -2.30
CA SER A 138 1.02 -2.13 -2.21
C SER A 138 1.55 -2.19 -0.79
N TYR A 139 2.80 -2.63 -0.64
CA TYR A 139 3.48 -2.79 0.63
C TYR A 139 4.74 -1.94 0.67
N ALA A 140 4.90 -1.13 1.71
CA ALA A 140 6.07 -0.28 1.87
C ALA A 140 7.36 -1.11 1.93
N ALA A 141 8.35 -0.89 1.07
CA ALA A 141 9.66 -1.54 1.10
C ALA A 141 10.53 -0.92 2.21
N GLN A 142 10.20 -1.23 3.46
CA GLN A 142 10.89 -0.76 4.66
C GLN A 142 10.71 -1.78 5.79
N ASN A 143 11.51 -1.65 6.85
CA ASN A 143 11.36 -2.47 8.05
C ASN A 143 9.96 -2.32 8.66
N GLN A 144 9.30 -3.44 8.96
CA GLN A 144 8.04 -3.45 9.71
C GLN A 144 8.33 -3.15 11.18
N GLU A 145 7.92 -1.97 11.63
CA GLU A 145 7.92 -1.63 13.05
C GLU A 145 7.04 -2.61 13.83
N THR A 146 7.49 -3.00 15.02
CA THR A 146 6.64 -3.75 15.95
C THR A 146 5.71 -2.77 16.62
N SER A 147 4.41 -3.02 16.57
CA SER A 147 3.43 -2.14 17.22
C SER A 147 2.44 -2.88 18.09
N GLN A 148 2.08 -2.23 19.20
CA GLN A 148 1.00 -2.66 20.08
C GLN A 148 -0.38 -2.34 19.48
N HIS A 149 -0.43 -1.50 18.44
CA HIS A 149 -1.67 -0.99 17.86
C HIS A 149 -1.60 -0.86 16.34
N LEU A 150 -2.71 -1.14 15.67
CA LEU A 150 -2.88 -1.04 14.24
C LEU A 150 -3.94 0.01 13.94
N TYR A 151 -3.57 0.95 13.07
CA TYR A 151 -4.49 1.98 12.59
C TYR A 151 -4.87 1.63 11.17
N VAL A 152 -6.14 1.28 11.00
CA VAL A 152 -6.66 0.79 9.73
C VAL A 152 -7.70 1.77 9.22
N THR A 153 -7.60 2.09 7.94
CA THR A 153 -8.56 2.90 7.24
C THR A 153 -9.21 2.05 6.15
N ILE A 154 -10.54 1.97 6.12
CA ILE A 154 -11.29 1.21 5.11
C ILE A 154 -12.30 2.16 4.45
N PHE A 155 -12.22 2.30 3.14
CA PHE A 155 -13.13 3.16 2.38
C PHE A 155 -13.69 2.40 1.18
N GLY A 156 -14.99 2.51 0.95
CA GLY A 156 -15.67 1.74 -0.07
C GLY A 156 -17.18 1.80 0.07
N ASP A 157 -17.86 1.10 -0.83
CA ASP A 157 -19.32 1.07 -0.89
C ASP A 157 -19.84 -0.21 -0.23
N GLY A 158 -20.83 -0.08 0.66
CA GLY A 158 -21.43 -1.22 1.37
C GLY A 158 -20.44 -2.00 2.24
N ILE A 159 -19.35 -1.37 2.70
CA ILE A 159 -18.43 -1.97 3.67
C ILE A 159 -19.18 -2.19 4.98
N SER A 160 -19.24 -3.45 5.41
CA SER A 160 -19.88 -3.85 6.65
C SER A 160 -18.98 -4.79 7.45
N GLN A 161 -19.04 -4.66 8.77
CA GLN A 161 -18.39 -5.61 9.68
C GLN A 161 -19.30 -6.84 9.82
N ILE A 162 -18.85 -7.98 9.30
CA ILE A 162 -19.61 -9.23 9.32
C ILE A 162 -19.45 -9.97 10.64
N SER A 163 -18.25 -9.92 11.23
CA SER A 163 -17.95 -10.59 12.48
C SER A 163 -16.83 -9.85 13.22
N LYS A 164 -16.89 -9.86 14.54
CA LYS A 164 -15.87 -9.31 15.43
C LYS A 164 -15.87 -10.08 16.74
N ASN A 165 -14.71 -10.62 17.08
CA ASN A 165 -14.40 -11.23 18.37
C ASN A 165 -12.90 -11.07 18.67
N ASP A 166 -12.44 -11.64 19.78
CA ASP A 166 -11.08 -11.49 20.27
C ASP A 166 -10.00 -12.02 19.31
N SER A 167 -10.35 -13.00 18.47
CA SER A 167 -9.41 -13.67 17.56
C SER A 167 -9.61 -13.31 16.09
N THR A 168 -10.76 -12.76 15.71
CA THR A 168 -11.13 -12.54 14.31
C THR A 168 -11.97 -11.27 14.15
N ILE A 169 -11.63 -10.45 13.15
CA ILE A 169 -12.45 -9.34 12.68
C ILE A 169 -12.61 -9.44 11.16
N ILE A 170 -13.85 -9.43 10.68
CA ILE A 170 -14.18 -9.63 9.26
C ILE A 170 -14.96 -8.43 8.75
N TYR A 171 -14.47 -7.84 7.67
CA TYR A 171 -15.18 -6.84 6.86
C TYR A 171 -15.45 -7.38 5.48
N GLN A 172 -16.57 -6.97 4.89
CA GLN A 172 -16.92 -7.29 3.51
C GLN A 172 -17.62 -6.10 2.84
N GLY A 173 -17.28 -5.86 1.58
CA GLY A 173 -17.96 -4.90 0.72
C GLY A 173 -17.10 -4.53 -0.48
N LYS A 174 -17.52 -3.51 -1.22
CA LYS A 174 -16.81 -3.02 -2.41
C LYS A 174 -15.70 -2.05 -1.99
N LEU A 175 -14.45 -2.50 -2.02
CA LEU A 175 -13.32 -1.74 -1.46
C LEU A 175 -12.82 -0.69 -2.46
N LYS A 176 -12.85 0.59 -2.11
CA LYS A 176 -12.17 1.63 -2.88
C LYS A 176 -10.71 1.75 -2.47
N ASN A 177 -10.48 2.01 -1.18
CA ASN A 177 -9.13 2.16 -0.61
C ASN A 177 -9.04 1.46 0.75
N PHE A 178 -7.88 0.89 1.05
CA PHE A 178 -7.51 0.38 2.35
C PHE A 178 -6.13 0.91 2.74
N GLY A 179 -5.95 1.20 4.02
CA GLY A 179 -4.65 1.53 4.58
C GLY A 179 -4.44 0.87 5.93
N LEU A 180 -3.28 0.25 6.16
CA LEU A 180 -2.79 -0.13 7.48
C LEU A 180 -1.51 0.62 7.88
N LYS A 181 -1.49 1.20 9.09
CA LYS A 181 -0.33 1.82 9.74
C LYS A 181 -0.04 1.14 11.08
N TYR A 182 1.25 1.10 11.45
CA TYR A 182 1.70 0.62 12.76
C TYR A 182 1.77 1.73 13.82
N SER A 183 1.79 3.01 13.41
CA SER A 183 1.67 4.16 14.32
C SER A 183 0.76 5.22 13.68
N LEU A 184 0.06 6.01 14.51
CA LEU A 184 -0.96 6.97 14.05
C LEU A 184 -0.36 7.99 13.06
N ASN A 185 0.85 8.44 13.35
CA ASN A 185 1.58 9.46 12.59
C ASN A 185 2.62 8.84 11.62
N SER A 186 2.62 7.52 11.43
CA SER A 186 3.54 6.87 10.48
C SER A 186 3.00 6.91 9.05
N LEU A 187 3.90 6.55 8.14
CA LEU A 187 3.59 6.27 6.75
C LEU A 187 2.73 5.01 6.63
N GLN A 188 2.02 4.91 5.52
CA GLN A 188 1.15 3.79 5.19
C GLN A 188 2.01 2.55 4.90
N ASN A 189 1.84 1.49 5.68
CA ASN A 189 2.66 0.28 5.56
C ASN A 189 2.08 -0.75 4.59
N ILE A 190 0.76 -0.79 4.50
CA ILE A 190 0.00 -1.56 3.50
C ILE A 190 -1.05 -0.59 2.96
N TYR A 191 -1.13 -0.50 1.64
CA TYR A 191 -2.11 0.30 0.93
C TYR A 191 -2.75 -0.56 -0.14
N LEU A 192 -4.07 -0.64 -0.17
CA LEU A 192 -4.80 -1.28 -1.26
C LEU A 192 -5.66 -0.23 -1.95
N ARG A 193 -5.73 -0.30 -3.28
CA ARG A 193 -6.66 0.49 -4.07
C ARG A 193 -7.29 -0.35 -5.16
N GLN A 194 -8.52 -0.03 -5.52
CA GLN A 194 -9.15 -0.58 -6.72
C GLN A 194 -8.95 0.38 -7.88
N GLU A 195 -8.66 -0.12 -9.07
CA GLU A 195 -8.72 0.69 -10.28
C GLU A 195 -10.18 0.96 -10.66
N GLU A 196 -10.47 2.17 -11.15
CA GLU A 196 -11.82 2.74 -11.28
C GLU A 196 -12.82 1.89 -12.08
N LYS A 197 -12.35 0.96 -12.91
CA LYS A 197 -13.19 0.31 -13.92
C LYS A 197 -14.06 -0.84 -13.40
N GLN A 198 -13.70 -1.50 -12.29
CA GLN A 198 -14.54 -2.56 -11.70
C GLN A 198 -14.30 -2.65 -10.19
N ILE A 199 -15.24 -2.13 -9.39
CA ILE A 199 -15.21 -2.27 -7.92
C ILE A 199 -15.89 -3.59 -7.52
N GLU A 200 -15.07 -4.59 -7.21
CA GLU A 200 -15.52 -5.91 -6.80
C GLU A 200 -15.54 -6.07 -5.27
N PRO A 201 -16.38 -6.98 -4.75
CA PRO A 201 -16.38 -7.29 -3.33
C PRO A 201 -15.05 -7.91 -2.87
N VAL A 202 -14.47 -7.35 -1.82
CA VAL A 202 -13.33 -7.90 -1.11
C VAL A 202 -13.73 -8.20 0.33
N ARG A 203 -13.28 -9.34 0.84
CA ARG A 203 -13.35 -9.67 2.26
C ARG A 203 -11.99 -9.41 2.90
N ILE A 204 -11.99 -8.61 3.96
CA ILE A 204 -10.81 -8.25 4.74
C ILE A 204 -10.94 -8.92 6.09
N ILE A 205 -9.99 -9.79 6.41
CA ILE A 205 -10.01 -10.59 7.64
C ILE A 205 -8.74 -10.29 8.42
N PHE A 206 -8.91 -9.83 9.65
CA PHE A 206 -7.87 -9.89 10.66
C PHE A 206 -8.08 -11.15 11.46
N ALA A 207 -7.06 -12.01 11.53
CA ALA A 207 -7.15 -13.29 12.23
C ALA A 207 -5.95 -13.51 13.14
N ARG A 208 -6.19 -14.11 14.30
CA ARG A 208 -5.16 -14.59 15.21
C ARG A 208 -5.04 -16.10 15.14
N ARG A 209 -3.82 -16.58 14.94
CA ARG A 209 -3.50 -18.02 14.98
C ARG A 209 -2.03 -18.20 15.35
N ASN A 210 -1.69 -19.25 16.07
CA ASN A 210 -0.30 -19.61 16.39
C ASN A 210 0.54 -18.41 16.90
N ASN A 211 0.01 -17.69 17.89
CA ASN A 211 0.64 -16.51 18.49
C ASN A 211 1.04 -15.41 17.48
N SER A 212 0.29 -15.29 16.39
CA SER A 212 0.54 -14.31 15.33
C SER A 212 -0.77 -13.67 14.89
N THR A 213 -0.70 -12.43 14.41
CA THR A 213 -1.81 -11.73 13.78
C THR A 213 -1.60 -11.67 12.27
N TYR A 214 -2.64 -11.94 11.51
CA TYR A 214 -2.63 -12.00 10.05
C TYR A 214 -3.66 -11.02 9.48
N LEU A 215 -3.31 -10.41 8.35
CA LEU A 215 -4.24 -9.78 7.43
C LEU A 215 -4.44 -10.74 6.25
N VAL A 216 -5.69 -11.15 6.02
CA VAL A 216 -6.09 -11.98 4.90
C VAL A 216 -7.07 -11.19 4.04
N LEU A 217 -6.77 -11.12 2.75
CA LEU A 217 -7.61 -10.52 1.72
C LEU A 217 -8.15 -11.65 0.87
N ILE A 218 -9.46 -11.66 0.64
CA ILE A 218 -10.12 -12.63 -0.24
C ILE A 218 -10.96 -11.85 -1.23
N GLY A 219 -10.77 -12.14 -2.50
CA GLY A 219 -11.54 -11.56 -3.59
C GLY A 219 -11.78 -12.58 -4.69
N LYS A 220 -12.61 -12.22 -5.65
CA LYS A 220 -12.75 -13.01 -6.87
C LYS A 220 -11.41 -13.03 -7.61
N LYS A 221 -11.07 -14.19 -8.17
CA LYS A 221 -9.90 -14.32 -9.05
C LYS A 221 -10.13 -13.43 -10.27
N SER A 222 -9.26 -12.44 -10.48
CA SER A 222 -9.30 -11.63 -11.69
C SER A 222 -9.04 -12.53 -12.91
N THR A 223 -9.97 -12.53 -13.86
CA THR A 223 -9.84 -13.23 -15.15
C THR A 223 -9.05 -12.42 -16.18
N GLY A 224 -8.67 -11.18 -15.85
CA GLY A 224 -7.82 -10.34 -16.69
C GLY A 224 -6.37 -10.78 -16.55
N GLY A 225 -5.75 -11.10 -17.69
CA GLY A 225 -4.40 -11.64 -17.77
C GLY A 225 -3.41 -10.90 -16.89
N ALA A 226 -2.49 -11.68 -16.33
CA ALA A 226 -1.16 -11.19 -16.09
C ALA A 226 -0.63 -10.61 -17.41
N ASP A 227 -0.88 -9.34 -17.68
CA ASP A 227 0.22 -8.57 -18.20
C ASP A 227 1.26 -8.65 -17.09
N GLU A 228 2.36 -9.31 -17.40
CA GLU A 228 3.69 -8.97 -16.95
C GLU A 228 3.97 -7.47 -17.19
N ARG A 229 3.17 -6.57 -16.60
CA ARG A 229 3.63 -5.23 -16.28
C ARG A 229 4.61 -5.44 -15.14
N THR A 230 5.79 -5.89 -15.54
CA THR A 230 7.03 -5.27 -15.09
C THR A 230 6.67 -3.88 -14.63
N PHE A 231 6.86 -3.66 -13.34
CA PHE A 231 6.73 -2.36 -12.71
C PHE A 231 7.67 -1.43 -13.50
N ASP A 232 7.14 -0.80 -14.56
CA ASP A 232 7.90 0.10 -15.41
C ASP A 232 8.22 1.28 -14.49
N GLY A 233 9.51 1.46 -14.19
CA GLY A 233 10.02 2.54 -13.33
C GLY A 233 9.74 3.95 -13.87
N ARG A 234 8.82 4.10 -14.82
CA ARG A 234 8.39 5.35 -15.48
C ARG A 234 7.14 5.98 -14.87
N VAL A 235 6.61 5.46 -13.75
CA VAL A 235 5.54 6.14 -13.00
C VAL A 235 6.04 7.43 -12.32
N PHE A 236 7.33 7.75 -12.45
CA PHE A 236 7.86 9.10 -12.22
C PHE A 236 8.22 9.77 -13.55
N ARG A 237 7.24 10.42 -14.18
CA ARG A 237 7.45 11.55 -15.09
C ARG A 237 6.43 12.63 -14.78
#